data_AF-A0A9W9HCP4-F1
#
_entry.id   AF-A0A9W9HCP4-F1
#
_cell.length_a   1.000
_cell.length_b   1.000
_cell.length_c   1.000
_cell.angle_alpha   90.00
_cell.angle_beta   90.00
_cell.angle_gamma   90.00
#
_symmetry.space_group_name_H-M   'P 1'
#
loop_
_entity.id
_entity.type
_entity.pdbx_description
1 polymer ?
#
loop_
_entity_poly.entity_id
_entity_poly.type
_entity_poly.pdbx_seq_one_letter_code
_entity_poly.pdbx_strand_id
1 'polypeptide(L)'
;MADNTIASCPFCPFTDSDADFVTQHIEFCHPETGLSGFLQDDPLETPDQNFAPQPDDEYGADKYVDCPHGCGETVASTELSSHLDLHVAEDIAFDDTAATAGRSTTDSYVHDDYQAFDDGDSLDIPDYKKGKRGMQRDSTRANTAKQPRPHSPPRTINANGVKRLGRSELGPHAHEKKMPSWLRNMLEKGGSTSKQTQITSDGKLMRREVVENETDNLIPVLARLCEQDSSVKRAFFCSPKVRHICKMRREGGFCGYRNIQMMVSWLQKSRGFGHEHFSAKGPTILELQDMIELAWDMGFNSSGRAETGGIKGTRKFIGTPEAQALFMSLGIPCEARSLSESSDTRACDALYQDVAEYFRSACSPEDEQKRIVKTDLSPIYFQHQGHSMTIIGFEIREDGSSNLLVFDPMFKTSPAMERLLGTFVKPSDPTRLLKAYRRGTPYLQKYKIFELLK
;
A
#
# COMPACT_ATOMS: atom_id res chain seq x y z
N MET A 1 57.57 -14.52 -14.01
CA MET A 1 56.36 -15.28 -14.40
C MET A 1 55.67 -15.63 -13.10
N ALA A 2 54.55 -14.98 -12.79
CA ALA A 2 53.77 -15.31 -11.61
C ALA A 2 52.66 -16.26 -12.05
N ASP A 3 52.62 -17.45 -11.46
CA ASP A 3 51.57 -18.45 -11.68
C ASP A 3 50.23 -17.88 -11.22
N ASN A 4 49.28 -17.72 -12.16
CA ASN A 4 47.89 -17.43 -11.85
C ASN A 4 47.20 -18.74 -11.47
N THR A 5 47.33 -19.15 -10.22
CA THR A 5 46.52 -20.23 -9.64
C THR A 5 45.10 -19.71 -9.44
N ILE A 6 44.18 -20.17 -10.30
CA ILE A 6 42.73 -19.97 -10.17
C ILE A 6 42.25 -20.78 -8.96
N ALA A 7 41.62 -20.11 -8.00
CA ALA A 7 41.03 -20.76 -6.84
C ALA A 7 39.69 -21.42 -7.23
N SER A 8 39.42 -22.61 -6.69
CA SER A 8 38.20 -23.37 -6.98
C SER A 8 37.45 -23.73 -5.72
N CYS A 9 36.11 -23.66 -5.79
CA CYS A 9 35.24 -24.14 -4.73
C CYS A 9 35.33 -25.67 -4.65
N PRO A 10 35.52 -26.27 -3.46
CA PRO A 10 35.66 -27.72 -3.33
C PRO A 10 34.32 -28.48 -3.39
N PHE A 11 33.19 -27.78 -3.32
CA PHE A 11 31.85 -28.37 -3.25
C PHE A 11 31.05 -28.27 -4.55
N CYS A 12 31.49 -27.45 -5.51
CA CYS A 12 30.86 -27.32 -6.83
C CYS A 12 31.87 -26.79 -7.88
N PRO A 13 31.52 -26.79 -9.19
CA PRO A 13 32.45 -26.41 -10.26
C PRO A 13 32.82 -24.91 -10.33
N PHE A 14 32.45 -24.09 -9.36
CA PHE A 14 32.72 -22.65 -9.36
C PHE A 14 34.22 -22.38 -9.13
N THR A 15 34.82 -21.55 -9.98
CA THR A 15 36.22 -21.13 -9.87
C THR A 15 36.36 -19.63 -10.13
N ASP A 16 37.29 -19.00 -9.42
CA ASP A 16 37.61 -17.59 -9.62
C ASP A 16 39.10 -17.34 -9.38
N SER A 17 39.66 -16.32 -10.04
CA SER A 17 41.03 -15.86 -9.80
C SER A 17 41.20 -15.21 -8.42
N ASP A 18 40.12 -14.72 -7.80
CA ASP A 18 40.13 -14.13 -6.48
C ASP A 18 39.68 -15.14 -5.40
N ALA A 19 40.61 -15.53 -4.54
CA ALA A 19 40.37 -16.50 -3.48
C ALA A 19 39.35 -16.00 -2.43
N ASP A 20 39.25 -14.68 -2.20
CA ASP A 20 38.28 -14.14 -1.25
C ASP A 20 36.85 -14.26 -1.80
N PHE A 21 36.71 -14.19 -3.12
CA PHE A 21 35.43 -14.38 -3.80
C PHE A 21 34.98 -15.84 -3.77
N VAL A 22 35.91 -16.78 -3.91
CA VAL A 22 35.63 -18.22 -3.73
C VAL A 22 35.23 -18.51 -2.28
N THR A 23 35.87 -17.88 -1.28
CA THR A 23 35.50 -18.00 0.13
C THR A 23 34.10 -17.47 0.42
N GLN A 24 33.74 -16.29 -0.09
CA GLN A 24 32.38 -15.75 0.06
C GLN A 24 31.33 -16.64 -0.62
N HIS A 25 31.67 -17.20 -1.80
CA HIS A 25 30.83 -18.18 -2.46
C HIS A 25 30.62 -19.44 -1.59
N ILE A 26 31.66 -19.96 -0.93
CA ILE A 26 31.55 -21.09 0.00
C ILE A 26 30.64 -20.73 1.19
N GLU A 27 30.83 -19.57 1.82
CA GLU A 27 29.99 -19.15 2.96
C GLU A 27 28.50 -18.97 2.59
N PHE A 28 28.21 -18.47 1.40
CA PHE A 28 26.84 -18.21 0.95
C PHE A 28 26.14 -19.43 0.33
N CYS A 29 26.87 -20.22 -0.45
CA CYS A 29 26.29 -21.33 -1.22
C CYS A 29 26.48 -22.69 -0.52
N HIS A 30 27.44 -22.80 0.39
CA HIS A 30 27.76 -23.99 1.18
C HIS A 30 27.90 -23.64 2.67
N PRO A 31 26.90 -23.00 3.31
CA PRO A 31 27.01 -22.59 4.71
C PRO A 31 27.29 -23.82 5.59
N GLU A 32 28.37 -23.76 6.37
CA GLU A 32 28.80 -24.86 7.23
C GLU A 32 27.78 -25.09 8.36
N THR A 33 26.78 -25.93 8.13
CA THR A 33 26.07 -26.62 9.21
C THR A 33 27.01 -27.68 9.79
N GLY A 34 27.69 -27.31 10.87
CA GLY A 34 28.70 -28.11 11.54
C GLY A 34 28.23 -29.51 11.93
N LEU A 35 29.01 -30.49 11.49
CA LEU A 35 29.09 -31.82 12.10
C LEU A 35 30.57 -32.14 12.30
N SER A 36 31.04 -32.03 13.54
CA SER A 36 32.14 -32.84 14.09
C SER A 36 32.24 -32.66 15.62
N GLY A 37 32.00 -33.73 16.36
CA GLY A 37 32.25 -33.82 17.81
C GLY A 37 31.52 -34.98 18.50
N PHE A 38 32.22 -36.09 18.69
CA PHE A 38 31.83 -37.33 19.35
C PHE A 38 31.38 -37.18 20.83
N LEU A 39 30.36 -37.93 21.27
CA LEU A 39 30.43 -39.05 22.26
C LEU A 39 29.02 -39.54 22.70
N GLN A 40 28.82 -40.87 22.55
CA GLN A 40 28.02 -41.85 23.32
C GLN A 40 26.99 -41.38 24.38
N ASP A 41 25.72 -41.77 24.23
CA ASP A 41 25.07 -42.96 24.84
C ASP A 41 23.53 -42.82 24.85
N ASP A 42 22.84 -43.84 24.33
CA ASP A 42 21.43 -44.19 24.57
C ASP A 42 21.43 -45.38 25.58
N PRO A 43 20.32 -45.82 26.21
CA PRO A 43 18.91 -45.44 26.00
C PRO A 43 18.11 -45.23 27.32
N LEU A 44 16.82 -44.86 27.23
CA LEU A 44 15.74 -45.44 28.05
C LEU A 44 14.35 -45.01 27.55
N GLU A 45 13.56 -46.02 27.20
CA GLU A 45 12.18 -45.94 26.71
C GLU A 45 11.12 -45.79 27.83
N THR A 46 9.91 -45.38 27.39
CA THR A 46 8.54 -45.60 27.93
C THR A 46 7.89 -44.49 28.79
N PRO A 47 6.53 -44.40 28.84
CA PRO A 47 5.55 -44.51 27.75
C PRO A 47 4.44 -43.42 27.76
N ASP A 48 3.82 -43.26 26.59
CA ASP A 48 2.47 -42.78 26.26
C ASP A 48 1.62 -42.03 27.32
N GLN A 49 1.31 -40.77 26.99
CA GLN A 49 0.05 -40.14 27.41
C GLN A 49 -0.65 -39.50 26.21
N ASN A 50 -1.81 -40.08 25.90
CA ASN A 50 -2.79 -39.65 24.91
C ASN A 50 -3.13 -38.16 25.03
N PHE A 51 -2.75 -37.37 24.02
CA PHE A 51 -3.42 -36.11 23.70
C PHE A 51 -4.23 -36.31 22.42
N ALA A 52 -5.53 -36.01 22.51
CA ALA A 52 -6.46 -36.00 21.39
C ALA A 52 -5.96 -35.11 20.25
N PRO A 53 -6.31 -35.40 18.97
CA PRO A 53 -5.83 -34.62 17.85
C PRO A 53 -6.36 -33.19 17.96
N GLN A 54 -5.47 -32.23 18.21
CA GLN A 54 -5.74 -30.83 17.88
C GLN A 54 -5.79 -30.73 16.34
N PRO A 55 -6.72 -29.95 15.78
CA PRO A 55 -6.81 -29.82 14.33
C PRO A 55 -5.49 -29.26 13.79
N ASP A 56 -4.88 -30.01 12.87
CA ASP A 56 -3.62 -29.72 12.22
C ASP A 56 -3.59 -28.32 11.60
N ASP A 57 -2.69 -27.47 12.10
CA ASP A 57 -2.34 -26.16 11.52
C ASP A 57 -1.39 -26.32 10.31
N GLU A 58 -1.72 -27.21 9.37
CA GLU A 58 -0.97 -27.42 8.13
C GLU A 58 -1.38 -26.46 6.98
N TYR A 59 -1.91 -25.28 7.30
CA TYR A 59 -2.43 -24.31 6.32
C TYR A 59 -1.99 -22.84 6.56
N GLY A 60 -0.86 -22.62 7.25
CA GLY A 60 -0.40 -21.28 7.64
C GLY A 60 0.64 -20.59 6.73
N ALA A 61 1.18 -21.27 5.72
CA ALA A 61 2.42 -20.85 5.05
C ALA A 61 2.27 -20.03 3.76
N ASP A 62 1.06 -19.86 3.22
CA ASP A 62 0.83 -19.34 1.85
C ASP A 62 -0.10 -18.11 1.77
N LYS A 63 -0.17 -17.27 2.80
CA LYS A 63 -1.07 -16.09 2.79
C LYS A 63 -0.51 -14.82 2.18
N TYR A 64 0.81 -14.68 2.05
CA TYR A 64 1.42 -13.46 1.52
C TYR A 64 2.37 -13.78 0.37
N VAL A 65 2.34 -12.93 -0.66
CA VAL A 65 3.10 -13.06 -1.89
C VAL A 65 3.73 -11.72 -2.26
N ASP A 66 4.96 -11.77 -2.73
CA ASP A 66 5.63 -10.58 -3.25
C ASP A 66 5.00 -10.17 -4.59
N CYS A 67 4.78 -8.87 -4.76
CA CYS A 67 4.20 -8.35 -5.98
C CYS A 67 5.13 -8.62 -7.18
N PRO A 68 4.63 -9.24 -8.27
CA PRO A 68 5.46 -9.60 -9.43
C PRO A 68 5.93 -8.39 -10.25
N HIS A 69 5.31 -7.21 -10.08
CA HIS A 69 5.80 -5.95 -10.67
C HIS A 69 7.08 -5.41 -9.99
N GLY A 70 7.53 -6.03 -8.90
CA GLY A 70 8.73 -5.58 -8.18
C GLY A 70 8.53 -4.24 -7.45
N CYS A 71 7.28 -3.89 -7.11
CA CYS A 71 6.95 -2.64 -6.42
C CYS A 71 7.38 -2.64 -4.93
N GLY A 72 7.91 -3.75 -4.42
CA GLY A 72 8.41 -3.92 -3.06
C GLY A 72 7.36 -4.31 -2.03
N GLU A 73 6.12 -4.60 -2.44
CA GLU A 73 5.05 -5.03 -1.54
C GLU A 73 4.98 -6.54 -1.41
N THR A 74 4.64 -6.95 -0.20
CA THR A 74 4.24 -8.31 0.13
C THR A 74 2.76 -8.25 0.51
N VAL A 75 1.89 -8.65 -0.41
CA VAL A 75 0.43 -8.52 -0.30
C VAL A 75 -0.22 -9.84 0.05
N ALA A 76 -1.41 -9.80 0.65
CA ALA A 76 -2.14 -11.04 0.86
C ALA A 76 -2.48 -11.70 -0.48
N SER A 77 -2.40 -13.03 -0.58
CA SER A 77 -2.69 -13.78 -1.82
C SER A 77 -4.09 -13.47 -2.37
N THR A 78 -5.05 -13.20 -1.48
CA THR A 78 -6.43 -12.79 -1.80
C THR A 78 -6.54 -11.38 -2.36
N GLU A 79 -5.57 -10.52 -2.06
CA GLU A 79 -5.51 -9.12 -2.49
C GLU A 79 -4.69 -8.93 -3.77
N LEU A 80 -3.86 -9.91 -4.15
CA LEU A 80 -2.93 -9.79 -5.27
C LEU A 80 -3.64 -9.35 -6.56
N SER A 81 -4.81 -9.90 -6.88
CA SER A 81 -5.55 -9.49 -8.10
C SER A 81 -5.89 -8.00 -8.08
N SER A 82 -6.46 -7.50 -6.97
CA SER A 82 -6.82 -6.08 -6.86
C SER A 82 -5.60 -5.18 -6.80
N HIS A 83 -4.50 -5.65 -6.22
CA HIS A 83 -3.23 -4.95 -6.24
C HIS A 83 -2.68 -4.81 -7.68
N LEU A 84 -2.74 -5.87 -8.48
CA LEU A 84 -2.33 -5.85 -9.89
C LEU A 84 -3.23 -4.96 -10.75
N ASP A 85 -4.55 -4.97 -10.52
CA ASP A 85 -5.50 -4.09 -11.21
C ASP A 85 -5.17 -2.60 -10.99
N LEU A 86 -4.63 -2.25 -9.81
CA LEU A 86 -4.20 -0.90 -9.47
C LEU A 86 -2.87 -0.52 -10.12
N HIS A 87 -1.93 -1.45 -10.28
CA HIS A 87 -0.75 -1.22 -11.13
C HIS A 87 -1.16 -0.94 -12.58
N VAL A 88 -2.08 -1.74 -13.11
CA VAL A 88 -2.64 -1.48 -14.44
C VAL A 88 -3.28 -0.10 -14.50
N ALA A 89 -4.01 0.33 -13.46
CA ALA A 89 -4.59 1.68 -13.42
C ALA A 89 -3.54 2.79 -13.37
N GLU A 90 -2.43 2.62 -12.62
CA GLU A 90 -1.29 3.55 -12.60
C GLU A 90 -0.61 3.65 -13.97
N ASP A 91 -0.31 2.50 -14.60
CA ASP A 91 0.38 2.43 -15.90
C ASP A 91 -0.50 3.02 -17.01
N ILE A 92 -1.79 2.70 -16.97
CA ILE A 92 -2.79 3.31 -17.84
C ILE A 92 -2.83 4.83 -17.59
N ALA A 93 -2.81 5.34 -16.37
CA ALA A 93 -2.71 6.79 -16.15
C ALA A 93 -1.42 7.39 -16.74
N PHE A 94 -0.37 6.60 -16.94
CA PHE A 94 0.90 7.00 -17.53
C PHE A 94 0.81 7.21 -19.06
N ASP A 95 0.21 6.27 -19.80
CA ASP A 95 0.29 6.21 -21.28
C ASP A 95 -0.48 7.30 -22.04
N ASP A 96 -1.45 7.97 -21.41
CA ASP A 96 -2.26 9.03 -22.06
C ASP A 96 -1.43 10.25 -22.50
N THR A 97 -0.14 10.29 -22.11
CA THR A 97 0.87 11.23 -22.61
C THR A 97 1.21 11.07 -24.07
N ALA A 98 1.19 9.84 -24.61
CA ALA A 98 1.62 9.61 -26.00
C ALA A 98 0.59 10.16 -27.00
N ALA A 99 -0.69 10.13 -26.63
CA ALA A 99 -1.78 10.60 -27.48
C ALA A 99 -1.91 12.14 -27.52
N THR A 100 -1.56 12.84 -26.44
CA THR A 100 -1.66 14.30 -26.37
C THR A 100 -0.43 15.05 -26.89
N ALA A 101 0.75 14.43 -26.92
CA ALA A 101 1.97 15.05 -27.45
C ALA A 101 2.08 15.04 -29.00
N GLY A 102 1.20 14.30 -29.69
CA GLY A 102 1.29 14.07 -31.14
C GLY A 102 0.43 14.95 -32.06
N ARG A 103 -0.26 15.98 -31.54
CA ARG A 103 -1.12 16.84 -32.38
C ARG A 103 -0.77 18.31 -32.22
N SER A 104 0.29 18.72 -32.92
CA SER A 104 0.46 20.12 -33.31
C SER A 104 1.17 20.19 -34.67
N THR A 105 0.56 20.93 -35.60
CA THR A 105 0.96 21.27 -36.98
C THR A 105 0.71 20.15 -38.01
N THR A 106 0.01 20.32 -39.15
CA THR A 106 -0.34 21.48 -39.98
C THR A 106 -1.68 21.28 -40.73
N ASP A 107 -2.39 22.37 -40.97
CA ASP A 107 -3.55 22.53 -41.87
C ASP A 107 -3.31 22.02 -43.31
N SER A 108 -4.36 21.47 -43.92
CA SER A 108 -4.75 21.70 -45.33
C SER A 108 -6.16 21.14 -45.62
N TYR A 109 -7.04 22.04 -46.08
CA TYR A 109 -8.43 21.84 -46.54
C TYR A 109 -8.57 20.88 -47.73
N VAL A 110 -9.63 20.03 -47.76
CA VAL A 110 -10.53 19.79 -48.92
C VAL A 110 -11.92 19.28 -48.43
N HIS A 111 -12.94 19.76 -49.14
CA HIS A 111 -14.41 19.60 -49.13
C HIS A 111 -15.02 18.19 -48.96
N ASP A 112 -16.03 18.09 -48.07
CA ASP A 112 -17.45 17.67 -48.23
C ASP A 112 -17.84 16.58 -49.26
N ASP A 113 -18.46 15.48 -48.78
CA ASP A 113 -19.77 15.02 -49.26
C ASP A 113 -20.43 14.01 -48.30
N TYR A 114 -21.76 14.00 -48.27
CA TYR A 114 -22.65 13.20 -47.42
C TYR A 114 -22.85 11.78 -47.98
N GLN A 115 -22.91 10.76 -47.10
CA GLN A 115 -23.97 9.74 -47.18
C GLN A 115 -24.03 8.84 -45.93
N ALA A 116 -25.24 8.74 -45.39
CA ALA A 116 -25.63 7.80 -44.34
C ALA A 116 -25.92 6.43 -44.96
N PHE A 117 -25.36 5.36 -44.39
CA PHE A 117 -25.93 4.01 -44.48
C PHE A 117 -25.66 3.24 -43.18
N ASP A 118 -26.77 2.76 -42.63
CA ASP A 118 -26.90 1.74 -41.61
C ASP A 118 -26.54 0.37 -42.22
N ASP A 119 -25.72 -0.42 -41.53
CA ASP A 119 -25.94 -1.86 -41.30
C ASP A 119 -24.73 -2.47 -40.62
N GLY A 120 -25.01 -3.27 -39.58
CA GLY A 120 -24.02 -4.08 -38.90
C GLY A 120 -23.65 -5.32 -39.71
N ASP A 121 -22.38 -5.70 -39.68
CA ASP A 121 -22.02 -7.09 -39.46
C ASP A 121 -20.57 -7.23 -38.97
N SER A 122 -20.38 -8.36 -38.31
CA SER A 122 -19.21 -8.92 -37.67
C SER A 122 -18.01 -9.15 -38.61
N LEU A 123 -16.84 -9.26 -37.95
CA LEU A 123 -15.65 -10.07 -38.28
C LEU A 123 -14.34 -9.38 -38.74
N ASP A 124 -13.28 -9.97 -38.18
CA ASP A 124 -11.94 -10.20 -38.73
C ASP A 124 -10.77 -9.24 -38.40
N ILE A 125 -9.96 -9.73 -37.44
CA ILE A 125 -8.60 -9.30 -37.13
C ILE A 125 -7.64 -9.86 -38.20
N PRO A 126 -6.86 -9.03 -38.92
CA PRO A 126 -5.89 -9.54 -39.89
C PRO A 126 -4.59 -10.04 -39.23
N ASP A 127 -4.24 -11.27 -39.57
CA ASP A 127 -2.93 -11.92 -39.42
C ASP A 127 -1.86 -11.19 -40.27
N TYR A 128 -0.73 -10.78 -39.67
CA TYR A 128 0.48 -10.44 -40.42
C TYR A 128 1.68 -11.21 -39.86
N LYS A 129 2.21 -12.09 -40.72
CA LYS A 129 3.33 -13.00 -40.43
C LYS A 129 4.69 -12.36 -40.64
N LYS A 130 5.62 -12.87 -39.82
CA LYS A 130 7.05 -13.20 -40.04
C LYS A 130 8.12 -12.12 -39.83
N GLY A 131 8.83 -12.32 -38.71
CA GLY A 131 10.29 -12.23 -38.62
C GLY A 131 10.84 -13.34 -37.72
N LYS A 132 11.30 -14.46 -38.30
CA LYS A 132 11.93 -15.59 -37.59
C LYS A 132 13.42 -15.29 -37.37
N ARG A 133 13.89 -15.37 -36.12
CA ARG A 133 15.20 -15.94 -35.76
C ARG A 133 14.98 -16.90 -34.58
N GLY A 134 15.20 -18.18 -34.83
CA GLY A 134 15.03 -19.23 -33.84
C GLY A 134 16.29 -19.47 -33.02
N MET A 135 16.11 -19.98 -31.82
CA MET A 135 16.97 -21.02 -31.24
C MET A 135 16.14 -21.81 -30.20
N GLN A 136 16.54 -23.05 -29.98
CA GLN A 136 15.75 -24.19 -29.50
C GLN A 136 15.08 -24.02 -28.13
N ARG A 137 13.88 -24.60 -28.03
CA ARG A 137 13.29 -25.09 -26.78
C ARG A 137 14.10 -26.29 -26.32
N ASP A 138 14.74 -26.19 -25.16
CA ASP A 138 15.07 -27.36 -24.36
C ASP A 138 14.13 -27.44 -23.16
N SER A 139 13.49 -28.59 -23.06
CA SER A 139 12.46 -28.89 -22.07
C SER A 139 13.10 -29.72 -20.98
N THR A 140 13.66 -29.08 -19.96
CA THR A 140 14.10 -29.77 -18.73
C THR A 140 13.31 -29.27 -17.54
N ARG A 141 12.36 -30.11 -17.14
CA ARG A 141 11.57 -30.01 -15.92
C ARG A 141 12.50 -30.20 -14.72
N ALA A 142 13.02 -29.10 -14.16
CA ALA A 142 13.75 -29.11 -12.91
C ALA A 142 12.76 -28.97 -11.74
N ASN A 143 12.49 -30.08 -11.06
CA ASN A 143 11.90 -30.08 -9.72
C ASN A 143 12.87 -29.39 -8.76
N THR A 144 12.63 -28.12 -8.43
CA THR A 144 13.31 -27.47 -7.32
C THR A 144 12.53 -27.76 -6.04
N ALA A 145 13.10 -28.62 -5.20
CA ALA A 145 12.61 -28.87 -3.85
C ALA A 145 12.60 -27.55 -3.07
N LYS A 146 11.44 -27.17 -2.53
CA LYS A 146 11.29 -26.00 -1.65
C LYS A 146 12.17 -26.20 -0.40
N GLN A 147 13.01 -25.22 -0.09
CA GLN A 147 13.72 -25.12 1.18
C GLN A 147 12.71 -25.07 2.36
N PRO A 148 12.98 -25.74 3.50
CA PRO A 148 12.07 -25.72 4.65
C PRO A 148 12.04 -24.32 5.26
N ARG A 149 10.84 -23.73 5.36
CA ARG A 149 10.65 -22.44 6.04
C ARG A 149 10.62 -22.68 7.57
N PRO A 150 11.20 -21.79 8.39
CA PRO A 150 11.14 -21.93 9.84
C PRO A 150 9.68 -21.93 10.31
N HIS A 151 9.32 -22.97 11.07
CA HIS A 151 7.99 -23.13 11.66
C HIS A 151 7.60 -21.90 12.48
N SER A 152 6.35 -21.48 12.36
CA SER A 152 5.79 -20.43 13.23
C SER A 152 5.91 -20.90 14.68
N PRO A 153 6.49 -20.11 15.60
CA PRO A 153 6.53 -20.49 17.00
C PRO A 153 5.10 -20.65 17.55
N PRO A 154 4.86 -21.58 18.49
CA PRO A 154 3.55 -21.80 19.08
C PRO A 154 2.96 -20.49 19.64
N ARG A 155 1.64 -20.32 19.52
CA ARG A 155 0.91 -19.18 20.08
C ARG A 155 1.09 -19.15 21.60
N THR A 156 1.97 -18.30 22.07
CA THR A 156 2.27 -18.11 23.49
C THR A 156 1.23 -17.18 24.11
N ILE A 157 0.59 -17.64 25.18
CA ILE A 157 -0.25 -16.84 26.05
C ILE A 157 0.66 -16.27 27.14
N ASN A 158 0.69 -14.95 27.32
CA ASN A 158 1.51 -14.36 28.37
C ASN A 158 0.87 -14.57 29.75
N ALA A 159 1.60 -14.24 30.83
CA ALA A 159 1.13 -14.38 32.21
C ALA A 159 -0.20 -13.64 32.51
N ASN A 160 -0.60 -12.70 31.65
CA ASN A 160 -1.83 -11.91 31.77
C ASN A 160 -2.98 -12.46 30.90
N GLY A 161 -2.82 -13.65 30.30
CA GLY A 161 -3.85 -14.26 29.45
C GLY A 161 -3.97 -13.66 28.04
N VAL A 162 -3.12 -12.72 27.67
CA VAL A 162 -3.14 -12.07 26.35
C VAL A 162 -2.43 -12.95 25.33
N LYS A 163 -3.13 -13.21 24.21
CA LYS A 163 -2.65 -14.05 23.13
C LYS A 163 -1.84 -13.23 22.12
N ARG A 164 -0.65 -13.70 21.78
CA ARG A 164 0.18 -13.06 20.75
C ARG A 164 -0.45 -13.17 19.36
N LEU A 165 -0.48 -12.07 18.62
CA LEU A 165 -0.93 -12.00 17.25
C LEU A 165 0.04 -12.69 16.29
N GLY A 166 -0.47 -13.09 15.13
CA GLY A 166 0.26 -13.85 14.13
C GLY A 166 0.50 -13.08 12.85
N ARG A 167 0.90 -13.81 11.80
CA ARG A 167 1.12 -13.27 10.46
C ARG A 167 -0.13 -12.69 9.81
N SER A 168 -1.33 -13.11 10.21
CA SER A 168 -2.59 -12.61 9.68
C SER A 168 -2.87 -11.15 10.08
N GLU A 169 -2.42 -10.74 11.26
CA GLU A 169 -2.63 -9.38 11.78
C GLU A 169 -1.38 -8.51 11.63
N LEU A 170 -0.20 -9.06 11.93
CA LEU A 170 1.07 -8.31 11.96
C LEU A 170 1.85 -8.37 10.64
N GLY A 171 1.30 -9.04 9.62
CA GLY A 171 1.91 -9.21 8.32
C GLY A 171 3.07 -10.24 8.29
N PRO A 172 3.83 -10.29 7.17
CA PRO A 172 4.88 -11.30 6.95
C PRO A 172 6.01 -11.24 8.00
N HIS A 173 6.19 -10.10 8.65
CA HIS A 173 7.23 -9.84 9.63
C HIS A 173 6.74 -9.91 11.09
N ALA A 174 5.62 -10.58 11.35
CA ALA A 174 5.01 -10.72 12.69
C ALA A 174 5.97 -11.11 13.83
N HIS A 175 6.97 -11.94 13.53
CA HIS A 175 7.92 -12.46 14.53
C HIS A 175 9.31 -11.81 14.43
N GLU A 176 9.46 -10.77 13.60
CA GLU A 176 10.71 -10.03 13.46
C GLU A 176 11.06 -9.32 14.77
N LYS A 177 12.31 -9.47 15.21
CA LYS A 177 12.87 -8.74 16.35
C LYS A 177 13.42 -7.37 15.96
N LYS A 178 14.00 -7.26 14.77
CA LYS A 178 14.60 -6.03 14.24
C LYS A 178 14.61 -6.06 12.71
N MET A 179 14.27 -4.94 12.10
CA MET A 179 14.33 -4.74 10.66
C MET A 179 15.78 -4.62 10.15
N PRO A 180 16.04 -4.88 8.86
CA PRO A 180 17.35 -4.67 8.26
C PRO A 180 17.86 -3.22 8.42
N SER A 181 19.17 -3.05 8.64
CA SER A 181 19.80 -1.74 8.85
C SER A 181 19.61 -0.78 7.68
N TRP A 182 19.68 -1.28 6.45
CA TRP A 182 19.46 -0.46 5.25
C TRP A 182 18.06 0.14 5.21
N LEU A 183 17.04 -0.60 5.65
CA LEU A 183 15.65 -0.14 5.69
C LEU A 183 15.47 0.87 6.81
N ARG A 184 16.02 0.59 8.00
CA ARG A 184 16.01 1.55 9.11
C ARG A 184 16.63 2.88 8.69
N ASN A 185 17.81 2.87 8.07
CA ASN A 185 18.49 4.08 7.61
C ASN A 185 17.66 4.83 6.53
N MET A 186 16.96 4.09 5.67
CA MET A 186 16.04 4.68 4.69
C MET A 186 14.86 5.39 5.38
N LEU A 187 14.26 4.75 6.39
CA LEU A 187 13.14 5.32 7.15
C LEU A 187 13.57 6.53 7.99
N GLU A 188 14.78 6.52 8.56
CA GLU A 188 15.36 7.67 9.28
C GLU A 188 15.61 8.85 8.34
N LYS A 189 16.10 8.59 7.12
CA LYS A 189 16.39 9.63 6.12
C LYS A 189 15.10 10.22 5.52
N GLY A 190 14.08 9.38 5.34
CA GLY A 190 12.84 9.76 4.66
C GLY A 190 12.99 9.89 3.14
N GLY A 191 11.92 10.40 2.50
CA GLY A 191 11.85 10.55 1.06
C GLY A 191 12.88 11.55 0.51
N SER A 192 13.42 11.26 -0.67
CA SER A 192 14.38 12.16 -1.33
C SER A 192 13.76 13.53 -1.55
N THR A 193 14.47 14.57 -1.13
CA THR A 193 13.99 15.95 -1.25
C THR A 193 14.63 16.66 -2.43
N SER A 194 13.80 17.25 -3.30
CA SER A 194 14.23 18.03 -4.45
C SER A 194 13.71 19.47 -4.36
N LYS A 195 14.47 20.42 -4.91
CA LYS A 195 14.05 21.83 -4.98
C LYS A 195 13.56 22.10 -6.39
N GLN A 196 12.26 22.33 -6.56
CA GLN A 196 11.67 22.75 -7.82
C GLN A 196 11.40 24.25 -7.80
N THR A 197 11.67 24.93 -8.91
CA THR A 197 11.34 26.35 -9.07
C THR A 197 10.10 26.44 -9.94
N GLN A 198 9.01 26.97 -9.38
CA GLN A 198 7.75 27.17 -10.08
C GLN A 198 7.50 28.66 -10.29
N ILE A 199 7.02 29.03 -11.47
CA ILE A 199 6.56 30.39 -11.74
C ILE A 199 5.14 30.51 -11.15
N THR A 200 4.96 31.41 -10.19
CA THR A 200 3.66 31.70 -9.57
C THR A 200 2.80 32.52 -10.52
N SER A 201 1.49 32.62 -10.23
CA SER A 201 0.54 33.37 -11.06
C SER A 201 0.86 34.87 -11.17
N ASP A 202 1.65 35.43 -10.25
CA ASP A 202 2.18 36.79 -10.29
C ASP A 202 3.52 36.90 -11.05
N GLY A 203 3.94 35.84 -11.75
CA GLY A 203 5.16 35.80 -12.57
C GLY A 203 6.46 35.65 -11.78
N LYS A 204 6.40 35.49 -10.46
CA LYS A 204 7.60 35.31 -9.61
C LYS A 204 8.06 33.87 -9.57
N LEU A 205 9.35 33.67 -9.31
CA LEU A 205 9.92 32.34 -9.09
C LEU A 205 9.78 31.96 -7.62
N MET A 206 8.94 30.97 -7.33
CA MET A 206 8.85 30.36 -6.01
C MET A 206 9.63 29.05 -6.00
N ARG A 207 10.60 28.94 -5.09
CA ARG A 207 11.26 27.66 -4.81
C ARG A 207 10.39 26.86 -3.86
N ARG A 208 9.95 25.69 -4.32
CA ARG A 208 9.21 24.73 -3.51
C ARG A 208 10.07 23.50 -3.28
N GLU A 209 10.07 23.04 -2.04
CA GLU A 209 10.63 21.76 -1.66
C GLU A 209 9.60 20.66 -1.96
N VAL A 210 10.01 19.64 -2.70
CA VAL A 210 9.17 18.49 -3.08
C VAL A 210 9.83 17.24 -2.52
N VAL A 211 9.07 16.46 -1.77
CA VAL A 211 9.50 15.18 -1.21
C VAL A 211 8.95 14.06 -2.11
N GLU A 212 9.81 13.15 -2.54
CA GLU A 212 9.51 12.13 -3.56
C GLU A 212 8.24 11.32 -3.29
N ASN A 213 7.94 11.02 -2.03
CA ASN A 213 6.83 10.17 -1.64
C ASN A 213 5.60 10.96 -1.14
N GLU A 214 5.56 12.26 -1.40
CA GLU A 214 4.52 13.17 -0.91
C GLU A 214 3.88 13.97 -2.03
N THR A 215 2.57 14.15 -1.98
CA THR A 215 1.83 14.98 -2.93
C THR A 215 0.78 15.83 -2.22
N ASP A 216 0.97 17.14 -2.27
CA ASP A 216 -0.03 18.11 -1.80
C ASP A 216 -1.07 18.42 -2.88
N ASN A 217 -2.23 18.94 -2.46
CA ASN A 217 -3.27 19.49 -3.34
C ASN A 217 -3.92 18.49 -4.31
N LEU A 218 -3.82 17.19 -4.01
CA LEU A 218 -4.41 16.14 -4.83
C LEU A 218 -5.94 16.10 -4.72
N ILE A 219 -6.51 16.35 -3.53
CA ILE A 219 -7.98 16.42 -3.32
C ILE A 219 -8.66 17.45 -4.25
N PRO A 220 -8.18 18.72 -4.36
CA PRO A 220 -8.72 19.66 -5.34
C PRO A 220 -8.72 19.16 -6.79
N VAL A 221 -7.69 18.42 -7.21
CA VAL A 221 -7.62 17.83 -8.56
C VAL A 221 -8.67 16.74 -8.71
N LEU A 222 -8.77 15.81 -7.74
CA LEU A 222 -9.76 14.74 -7.74
C LEU A 222 -11.19 15.30 -7.77
N ALA A 223 -11.47 16.35 -7.01
CA ALA A 223 -12.76 17.02 -7.01
C ALA A 223 -13.14 17.55 -8.41
N ARG A 224 -12.20 18.16 -9.13
CA ARG A 224 -12.40 18.63 -10.51
C ARG A 224 -12.58 17.47 -11.49
N LEU A 225 -11.85 16.38 -11.31
CA LEU A 225 -12.02 15.17 -12.14
C LEU A 225 -13.41 14.56 -11.94
N CYS A 226 -13.87 14.43 -10.70
CA CYS A 226 -15.23 13.98 -10.39
C CYS A 226 -16.30 14.92 -10.99
N GLU A 227 -16.05 16.22 -11.03
CA GLU A 227 -16.95 17.18 -11.70
C GLU A 227 -17.05 16.95 -13.22
N GLN A 228 -15.97 16.45 -13.84
CA GLN A 228 -15.92 16.18 -15.28
C GLN A 228 -16.42 14.80 -15.66
N ASP A 229 -16.41 13.85 -14.74
CA ASP A 229 -16.95 12.51 -14.95
C ASP A 229 -18.49 12.56 -14.88
N SER A 230 -19.18 12.48 -16.01
CA SER A 230 -20.64 12.56 -16.10
C SER A 230 -21.38 11.45 -15.36
N SER A 231 -20.69 10.37 -14.97
CA SER A 231 -21.29 9.29 -14.16
C SER A 231 -21.37 9.61 -12.67
N VAL A 232 -20.68 10.66 -12.20
CA VAL A 232 -20.74 11.11 -10.80
C VAL A 232 -21.97 11.98 -10.59
N LYS A 233 -22.92 11.49 -9.81
CA LYS A 233 -24.10 12.27 -9.40
C LYS A 233 -23.75 13.28 -8.33
N ARG A 234 -22.97 12.87 -7.33
CA ARG A 234 -22.54 13.75 -6.24
C ARG A 234 -21.26 13.22 -5.60
N ALA A 235 -20.36 14.10 -5.17
CA ALA A 235 -19.15 13.70 -4.44
C ALA A 235 -18.85 14.65 -3.28
N PHE A 236 -18.39 14.06 -2.18
CA PHE A 236 -18.01 14.74 -0.95
C PHE A 236 -16.53 14.46 -0.68
N PHE A 237 -15.79 15.48 -0.28
CA PHE A 237 -14.38 15.37 0.06
C PHE A 237 -14.13 15.93 1.47
N CYS A 238 -13.15 15.35 2.15
CA CYS A 238 -12.58 15.93 3.36
C CYS A 238 -11.77 17.19 3.02
N SER A 239 -11.14 17.79 4.02
CA SER A 239 -10.36 19.01 3.83
C SER A 239 -9.29 18.85 2.74
N PRO A 240 -9.11 19.84 1.84
CA PRO A 240 -8.06 19.79 0.81
C PRO A 240 -6.64 19.84 1.38
N LYS A 241 -6.51 20.02 2.70
CA LYS A 241 -5.25 20.10 3.41
C LYS A 241 -4.56 18.74 3.57
N VAL A 242 -5.25 17.61 3.38
CA VAL A 242 -4.59 16.29 3.42
C VAL A 242 -3.51 16.22 2.35
N ARG A 243 -2.31 15.80 2.75
CA ARG A 243 -1.23 15.43 1.84
C ARG A 243 -1.31 13.93 1.56
N HIS A 244 -1.21 13.53 0.31
CA HIS A 244 -1.02 12.13 -0.04
C HIS A 244 0.42 11.73 0.31
N ILE A 245 0.60 10.66 1.08
CA ILE A 245 1.91 10.15 1.46
C ILE A 245 1.95 8.66 1.12
N CYS A 246 2.76 8.31 0.14
CA CYS A 246 2.96 6.94 -0.31
C CYS A 246 4.27 6.37 0.23
N LYS A 247 4.47 5.08 0.01
CA LYS A 247 5.70 4.37 0.34
C LYS A 247 6.90 4.87 -0.47
N MET A 248 8.09 4.65 0.09
CA MET A 248 9.33 4.75 -0.67
C MET A 248 9.62 3.46 -1.44
N ARG A 249 10.52 3.53 -2.42
CA ARG A 249 10.89 2.37 -3.24
C ARG A 249 11.56 1.29 -2.35
N ARG A 250 11.04 0.06 -2.40
CA ARG A 250 11.48 -1.11 -1.60
C ARG A 250 11.26 -0.97 -0.08
N GLU A 251 10.38 -0.08 0.35
CA GLU A 251 10.06 0.12 1.77
C GLU A 251 9.32 -1.08 2.38
N GLY A 252 8.33 -1.63 1.65
CA GLY A 252 7.45 -2.69 2.14
C GLY A 252 6.21 -2.16 2.89
N GLY A 253 5.50 -3.07 3.55
CA GLY A 253 4.18 -2.81 4.14
C GLY A 253 4.21 -1.98 5.42
N PHE A 254 4.22 -0.65 5.29
CA PHE A 254 4.04 0.31 6.39
C PHE A 254 2.75 1.14 6.22
N CYS A 255 1.74 0.60 5.55
CA CYS A 255 0.52 1.32 5.18
C CYS A 255 -0.16 2.01 6.39
N GLY A 256 -0.30 1.33 7.53
CA GLY A 256 -0.91 1.92 8.73
C GLY A 256 -0.16 3.18 9.22
N TYR A 257 1.18 3.14 9.23
CA TYR A 257 1.98 4.30 9.59
C TYR A 257 1.85 5.44 8.58
N ARG A 258 1.82 5.13 7.27
CA ARG A 258 1.62 6.14 6.22
C ARG A 258 0.24 6.80 6.31
N ASN A 259 -0.80 6.05 6.65
CA ASN A 259 -2.13 6.59 6.88
C ASN A 259 -2.17 7.53 8.10
N ILE A 260 -1.48 7.18 9.20
CA ILE A 260 -1.29 8.10 10.33
C ILE A 260 -0.58 9.38 9.88
N GLN A 261 0.48 9.29 9.08
CA GLN A 261 1.16 10.47 8.55
C GLN A 261 0.22 11.35 7.71
N MET A 262 -0.67 10.75 6.91
CA MET A 262 -1.68 11.49 6.14
C MET A 262 -2.68 12.22 7.05
N MET A 263 -3.17 11.57 8.11
CA MET A 263 -4.01 12.24 9.12
C MET A 263 -3.29 13.39 9.82
N VAL A 264 -2.03 13.17 10.24
CA VAL A 264 -1.19 14.21 10.86
C VAL A 264 -0.96 15.37 9.90
N SER A 265 -0.77 15.13 8.60
CA SER A 265 -0.58 16.20 7.61
C SER A 265 -1.79 17.15 7.55
N TRP A 266 -3.00 16.60 7.68
CA TRP A 266 -4.23 17.40 7.79
C TRP A 266 -4.24 18.17 9.10
N LEU A 267 -3.99 17.50 10.23
CA LEU A 267 -4.03 18.11 11.56
C LEU A 267 -3.11 19.33 11.63
N GLN A 268 -1.88 19.21 11.10
CA GLN A 268 -0.89 20.28 11.08
C GLN A 268 -1.30 21.47 10.21
N LYS A 269 -1.75 21.21 8.97
CA LYS A 269 -2.17 22.28 8.07
C LYS A 269 -3.49 22.93 8.48
N SER A 270 -4.34 22.19 9.18
CA SER A 270 -5.58 22.69 9.77
C SER A 270 -5.35 23.43 11.08
N ARG A 271 -4.16 23.30 11.69
CA ARG A 271 -3.87 23.74 13.07
C ARG A 271 -4.90 23.19 14.05
N GLY A 272 -5.26 21.92 13.88
CA GLY A 272 -6.18 21.22 14.76
C GLY A 272 -5.56 20.96 16.14
N PHE A 273 -6.38 20.62 17.12
CA PHE A 273 -5.92 20.35 18.48
C PHE A 273 -4.82 19.28 18.52
N GLY A 274 -3.75 19.49 19.29
CA GLY A 274 -2.62 18.56 19.43
C GLY A 274 -1.64 18.56 18.25
N HIS A 275 -1.79 19.45 17.27
CA HIS A 275 -0.86 19.55 16.14
C HIS A 275 0.57 19.91 16.56
N GLU A 276 0.73 20.56 17.70
CA GLU A 276 2.00 20.97 18.32
C GLU A 276 2.89 19.79 18.73
N HIS A 277 2.31 18.60 18.90
CA HIS A 277 3.08 17.38 19.18
C HIS A 277 3.89 16.90 17.96
N PHE A 278 3.59 17.41 16.76
CA PHE A 278 4.23 16.99 15.53
C PHE A 278 5.09 18.11 14.93
N SER A 279 6.36 17.80 14.63
CA SER A 279 7.27 18.72 13.95
C SER A 279 6.75 19.13 12.58
N ALA A 280 7.17 20.27 12.01
CA ALA A 280 6.69 20.75 10.71
C ALA A 280 6.85 19.74 9.54
N LYS A 281 7.77 18.77 9.65
CA LYS A 281 7.97 17.71 8.64
C LYS A 281 7.03 16.51 8.83
N GLY A 282 6.30 16.45 9.95
CA GLY A 282 5.56 15.27 10.39
C GLY A 282 6.48 14.23 11.04
N PRO A 283 5.89 13.17 11.63
CA PRO A 283 6.64 12.07 12.23
C PRO A 283 7.10 11.06 11.18
N THR A 284 8.31 10.53 11.34
CA THR A 284 8.81 9.36 10.62
C THR A 284 8.12 8.08 11.09
N ILE A 285 8.26 6.99 10.33
CA ILE A 285 7.73 5.67 10.74
C ILE A 285 8.34 5.23 12.09
N LEU A 286 9.63 5.49 12.30
CA LEU A 286 10.31 5.08 13.54
C LEU A 286 9.84 5.92 14.73
N GLU A 287 9.64 7.22 14.56
CA GLU A 287 9.03 8.08 15.59
C GLU A 287 7.61 7.64 15.90
N LEU A 288 6.80 7.27 14.90
CA LEU A 288 5.47 6.72 15.14
C LEU A 288 5.51 5.43 15.96
N GLN A 289 6.44 4.51 15.67
CA GLN A 289 6.64 3.32 16.50
C GLN A 289 6.99 3.68 17.94
N ASP A 290 7.85 4.68 18.14
CA ASP A 290 8.20 5.15 19.47
C ASP A 290 7.01 5.75 20.22
N MET A 291 6.21 6.56 19.55
CA MET A 291 5.04 7.23 20.13
C MET A 291 3.90 6.25 20.43
N ILE A 292 3.65 5.26 19.57
CA ILE A 292 2.63 4.22 19.82
C ILE A 292 3.01 3.37 21.02
N GLU A 293 4.26 2.94 21.12
CA GLU A 293 4.71 2.17 22.29
C GLU A 293 4.70 3.01 23.58
N LEU A 294 5.00 4.31 23.50
CA LEU A 294 4.85 5.22 24.63
C LEU A 294 3.37 5.34 25.05
N ALA A 295 2.43 5.40 24.09
CA ALA A 295 1.01 5.40 24.39
C ALA A 295 0.58 4.13 25.16
N TRP A 296 1.13 2.97 24.80
CA TRP A 296 0.91 1.72 25.54
C TRP A 296 1.43 1.81 26.97
N ASP A 297 2.61 2.41 27.17
CA ASP A 297 3.20 2.61 28.50
C ASP A 297 2.39 3.60 29.35
N MET A 298 1.68 4.53 28.71
CA MET A 298 0.71 5.43 29.34
C MET A 298 -0.66 4.76 29.63
N GLY A 299 -0.86 3.52 29.20
CA GLY A 299 -2.08 2.74 29.45
C GLY A 299 -3.13 2.75 28.34
N PHE A 300 -2.89 3.45 27.22
CA PHE A 300 -3.80 3.44 26.07
C PHE A 300 -3.57 2.18 25.25
N ASN A 301 -4.61 1.35 25.02
CA ASN A 301 -4.53 0.08 24.28
C ASN A 301 -3.29 -0.76 24.65
N SER A 302 -2.97 -0.83 25.93
CA SER A 302 -1.70 -1.38 26.43
C SER A 302 -1.50 -2.87 26.13
N SER A 303 -2.57 -3.61 25.81
CA SER A 303 -2.50 -4.99 25.34
C SER A 303 -1.70 -5.12 24.03
N GLY A 304 -1.66 -4.07 23.20
CA GLY A 304 -0.89 -4.02 21.95
C GLY A 304 0.58 -4.40 22.13
N ARG A 305 1.21 -4.02 23.25
CA ARG A 305 2.60 -4.41 23.56
C ARG A 305 2.76 -5.93 23.65
N ALA A 306 1.83 -6.60 24.32
CA ALA A 306 1.85 -8.05 24.49
C ALA A 306 1.41 -8.78 23.21
N GLU A 307 0.36 -8.28 22.56
CA GLU A 307 -0.21 -8.81 21.33
C GLU A 307 0.82 -8.81 20.18
N THR A 308 1.59 -7.73 20.04
CA THR A 308 2.61 -7.60 18.99
C THR A 308 3.98 -8.13 19.41
N GLY A 309 4.27 -8.13 20.71
CA GLY A 309 5.62 -8.32 21.25
C GLY A 309 6.54 -7.12 20.98
N GLY A 310 5.97 -5.92 20.85
CA GLY A 310 6.67 -4.68 20.49
C GLY A 310 6.78 -4.47 18.98
N ILE A 311 6.69 -3.21 18.55
CA ILE A 311 6.74 -2.80 17.14
C ILE A 311 8.00 -1.98 16.81
N LYS A 312 8.67 -1.37 17.80
CA LYS A 312 9.87 -0.56 17.60
C LYS A 312 10.95 -1.28 16.81
N GLY A 313 11.40 -0.63 15.74
CA GLY A 313 12.47 -1.14 14.90
C GLY A 313 12.10 -2.41 14.13
N THR A 314 10.80 -2.70 13.93
CA THR A 314 10.33 -3.89 13.20
C THR A 314 9.43 -3.50 12.03
N ARG A 315 9.18 -4.44 11.11
CA ARG A 315 8.27 -4.27 9.96
C ARG A 315 6.86 -4.78 10.24
N LYS A 316 6.44 -4.85 11.51
CA LYS A 316 5.11 -5.31 11.88
C LYS A 316 4.06 -4.31 11.41
N PHE A 317 2.99 -4.85 10.83
CA PHE A 317 1.82 -4.05 10.51
C PHE A 317 1.16 -3.56 11.81
N ILE A 318 0.49 -2.42 11.68
CA ILE A 318 -0.33 -1.82 12.73
C ILE A 318 -1.73 -1.60 12.18
N GLY A 319 -2.71 -1.44 13.06
CA GLY A 319 -4.10 -1.18 12.69
C GLY A 319 -4.70 0.00 13.44
N THR A 320 -6.02 0.02 13.44
CA THR A 320 -6.85 1.01 14.13
C THR A 320 -6.51 1.15 15.62
N PRO A 321 -6.24 0.06 16.39
CA PRO A 321 -5.89 0.18 17.80
C PRO A 321 -4.60 0.98 18.05
N GLU A 322 -3.56 0.81 17.24
CA GLU A 322 -2.32 1.57 17.38
C GLU A 322 -2.50 3.04 17.03
N ALA A 323 -3.22 3.33 15.93
CA ALA A 323 -3.54 4.70 15.53
C ALA A 323 -4.36 5.41 16.63
N GLN A 324 -5.37 4.73 17.17
CA GLN A 324 -6.18 5.26 18.28
C GLN A 324 -5.34 5.52 19.53
N ALA A 325 -4.48 4.57 19.92
CA ALA A 325 -3.60 4.73 21.07
C ALA A 325 -2.72 5.97 20.95
N LEU A 326 -2.12 6.17 19.77
CA LEU A 326 -1.32 7.33 19.45
C LEU A 326 -2.12 8.63 19.66
N PHE A 327 -3.24 8.80 18.95
CA PHE A 327 -4.00 10.06 19.00
C PHE A 327 -4.55 10.34 20.39
N MET A 328 -5.12 9.33 21.07
CA MET A 328 -5.64 9.49 22.43
C MET A 328 -4.54 9.86 23.44
N SER A 329 -3.33 9.29 23.31
CA SER A 329 -2.21 9.62 24.21
C SER A 329 -1.73 11.06 24.08
N LEU A 330 -1.93 11.66 22.92
CA LEU A 330 -1.64 13.07 22.62
C LEU A 330 -2.83 14.00 22.92
N GLY A 331 -3.92 13.47 23.50
CA GLY A 331 -5.14 14.23 23.77
C GLY A 331 -5.95 14.60 22.52
N ILE A 332 -5.60 14.05 21.36
CA ILE A 332 -6.31 14.32 20.10
C ILE A 332 -7.60 13.49 20.08
N PRO A 333 -8.79 14.10 20.03
CA PRO A 333 -10.04 13.36 20.00
C PRO A 333 -10.14 12.52 18.72
N CYS A 334 -10.48 11.24 18.87
CA CYS A 334 -10.74 10.34 17.75
C CYS A 334 -11.77 9.27 18.14
N GLU A 335 -12.57 8.83 17.18
CA GLU A 335 -13.55 7.75 17.36
C GLU A 335 -13.16 6.54 16.51
N ALA A 336 -12.91 5.40 17.16
CA ALA A 336 -12.70 4.13 16.49
C ALA A 336 -14.04 3.38 16.36
N ARG A 337 -14.34 2.86 15.17
CA ARG A 337 -15.55 2.09 14.90
C ARG A 337 -15.21 0.82 14.14
N SER A 338 -15.73 -0.32 14.61
CA SER A 338 -15.67 -1.60 13.90
C SER A 338 -17.01 -1.88 13.24
N LEU A 339 -16.98 -2.20 11.96
CA LEU A 339 -18.15 -2.44 11.10
C LEU A 339 -18.06 -3.86 10.55
N SER A 340 -18.93 -4.73 11.04
CA SER A 340 -18.99 -6.14 10.63
C SER A 340 -20.30 -6.46 9.93
N GLU A 341 -20.32 -7.58 9.20
CA GLU A 341 -21.55 -8.15 8.67
C GLU A 341 -22.52 -8.50 9.81
N SER A 342 -23.80 -8.17 9.61
CA SER A 342 -24.91 -8.52 10.50
C SER A 342 -25.96 -9.32 9.73
N SER A 343 -27.01 -9.81 10.42
CA SER A 343 -28.10 -10.56 9.78
C SER A 343 -28.75 -9.81 8.62
N ASP A 344 -28.84 -8.49 8.71
CA ASP A 344 -29.64 -7.65 7.83
C ASP A 344 -28.80 -6.65 7.02
N THR A 345 -27.48 -6.60 7.22
CA THR A 345 -26.62 -5.61 6.55
C THR A 345 -25.23 -6.18 6.31
N ARG A 346 -24.80 -6.13 5.04
CA ARG A 346 -23.43 -6.47 4.64
C ARG A 346 -22.44 -5.47 5.22
N ALA A 347 -21.25 -5.92 5.57
CA ALA A 347 -20.20 -5.04 6.09
C ALA A 347 -19.90 -3.83 5.17
N CYS A 348 -19.93 -4.03 3.85
CA CYS A 348 -19.70 -2.95 2.88
C CYS A 348 -20.83 -1.90 2.87
N ASP A 349 -22.07 -2.32 3.14
CA ASP A 349 -23.21 -1.42 3.16
C ASP A 349 -23.20 -0.59 4.44
N ALA A 350 -22.86 -1.22 5.58
CA ALA A 350 -22.61 -0.51 6.84
C ALA A 350 -21.47 0.51 6.70
N LEU A 351 -20.37 0.14 6.01
CA LEU A 351 -19.27 1.05 5.70
C LEU A 351 -19.72 2.26 4.88
N TYR A 352 -20.50 2.06 3.82
CA TYR A 352 -21.01 3.17 3.02
C TYR A 352 -21.96 4.07 3.81
N GLN A 353 -22.84 3.51 4.63
CA GLN A 353 -23.75 4.28 5.47
C GLN A 353 -22.97 5.17 6.44
N ASP A 354 -21.99 4.59 7.13
CA ASP A 354 -21.18 5.26 8.14
C ASP A 354 -20.30 6.39 7.57
N VAL A 355 -19.66 6.14 6.42
CA VAL A 355 -18.83 7.15 5.74
C VAL A 355 -19.71 8.26 5.14
N ALA A 356 -20.87 7.91 4.58
CA ALA A 356 -21.77 8.90 4.03
C ALA A 356 -22.39 9.78 5.13
N GLU A 357 -22.72 9.22 6.29
CA GLU A 357 -23.15 9.99 7.47
C GLU A 357 -22.07 10.97 7.93
N TYR A 358 -20.82 10.51 8.00
CA TYR A 358 -19.68 11.36 8.36
C TYR A 358 -19.57 12.59 7.45
N PHE A 359 -19.56 12.42 6.13
CA PHE A 359 -19.45 13.56 5.20
C PHE A 359 -20.70 14.45 5.18
N ARG A 360 -21.90 13.86 5.35
CA ARG A 360 -23.14 14.63 5.42
C ARG A 360 -23.22 15.49 6.68
N SER A 361 -22.59 15.08 7.78
CA SER A 361 -22.61 15.84 9.05
C SER A 361 -22.05 17.26 8.95
N ALA A 362 -21.18 17.51 7.96
CA ALA A 362 -20.59 18.83 7.70
C ALA A 362 -21.26 19.59 6.55
N CYS A 363 -22.30 19.04 5.92
CA CYS A 363 -22.99 19.71 4.81
C CYS A 363 -23.97 20.77 5.33
N SER A 364 -23.96 21.94 4.69
CA SER A 364 -24.94 23.00 4.91
C SER A 364 -26.12 22.87 3.93
N PRO A 365 -27.25 23.57 4.16
CA PRO A 365 -28.36 23.61 3.20
C PRO A 365 -27.94 24.09 1.80
N GLU A 366 -26.94 24.96 1.70
CA GLU A 366 -26.40 25.45 0.41
C GLU A 366 -25.61 24.37 -0.36
N ASP A 367 -25.15 23.33 0.34
CA ASP A 367 -24.43 22.23 -0.27
C ASP A 367 -25.37 21.19 -0.89
N GLU A 368 -26.68 21.24 -0.60
CA GLU A 368 -27.66 20.30 -1.14
C GLU A 368 -27.73 20.31 -2.66
N GLN A 369 -27.62 21.50 -3.27
CA GLN A 369 -27.65 21.66 -4.74
C GLN A 369 -26.26 21.52 -5.38
N LYS A 370 -25.19 21.43 -4.59
CA LYS A 370 -23.82 21.27 -5.12
C LYS A 370 -23.57 19.81 -5.48
N ARG A 371 -23.09 19.61 -6.71
CA ARG A 371 -22.63 18.33 -7.21
C ARG A 371 -21.35 17.86 -6.51
N ILE A 372 -20.41 18.77 -6.29
CA ILE A 372 -19.14 18.49 -5.60
C ILE A 372 -19.04 19.34 -4.34
N VAL A 373 -18.89 18.69 -3.20
CA VAL A 373 -18.80 19.33 -1.88
C VAL A 373 -17.42 19.04 -1.29
N LYS A 374 -16.71 20.08 -0.90
CA LYS A 374 -15.45 19.97 -0.14
C LYS A 374 -15.71 20.52 1.25
N THR A 375 -15.46 19.70 2.25
CA THR A 375 -15.65 20.03 3.67
C THR A 375 -14.31 20.41 4.31
N ASP A 376 -14.32 20.78 5.59
CA ASP A 376 -13.11 20.92 6.41
C ASP A 376 -12.85 19.71 7.34
N LEU A 377 -13.62 18.63 7.17
CA LEU A 377 -13.51 17.38 7.95
C LEU A 377 -12.13 16.73 7.84
N SER A 378 -11.78 15.91 8.84
CA SER A 378 -10.61 15.03 8.81
C SER A 378 -10.74 13.99 7.68
N PRO A 379 -9.63 13.50 7.12
CA PRO A 379 -9.65 12.21 6.46
C PRO A 379 -9.89 11.09 7.47
N ILE A 380 -10.37 9.94 7.01
CA ILE A 380 -10.68 8.79 7.87
C ILE A 380 -9.61 7.71 7.68
N TYR A 381 -8.98 7.23 8.75
CA TYR A 381 -8.17 6.00 8.70
C TYR A 381 -9.09 4.83 8.39
N PHE A 382 -8.77 4.02 7.40
CA PHE A 382 -9.61 2.92 6.96
C PHE A 382 -8.83 1.61 6.90
N GLN A 383 -9.26 0.63 7.68
CA GLN A 383 -8.65 -0.68 7.77
C GLN A 383 -9.62 -1.76 7.28
N HIS A 384 -9.08 -2.73 6.56
CA HIS A 384 -9.64 -4.07 6.47
C HIS A 384 -8.52 -5.08 6.70
N GLN A 385 -8.83 -6.38 6.69
CA GLN A 385 -7.80 -7.40 6.80
C GLN A 385 -6.75 -7.24 5.70
N GLY A 386 -5.46 -7.20 6.07
CA GLY A 386 -4.33 -7.18 5.13
C GLY A 386 -3.79 -5.80 4.78
N HIS A 387 -4.64 -4.76 4.76
CA HIS A 387 -4.25 -3.43 4.28
C HIS A 387 -5.05 -2.28 4.92
N SER A 388 -4.46 -1.09 4.90
CA SER A 388 -5.11 0.14 5.31
C SER A 388 -4.91 1.26 4.31
N MET A 389 -5.91 2.14 4.23
CA MET A 389 -5.94 3.30 3.36
C MET A 389 -6.46 4.51 4.15
N THR A 390 -6.49 5.66 3.50
CA THR A 390 -7.09 6.88 4.03
C THR A 390 -8.28 7.29 3.17
N ILE A 391 -9.49 7.28 3.71
CA ILE A 391 -10.68 7.77 3.00
C ILE A 391 -10.62 9.30 2.99
N ILE A 392 -10.65 9.86 1.78
CA ILE A 392 -10.64 11.30 1.54
C ILE A 392 -11.99 11.81 1.01
N GLY A 393 -12.93 10.92 0.74
CA GLY A 393 -14.22 11.30 0.19
C GLY A 393 -15.16 10.14 -0.08
N PHE A 394 -16.35 10.49 -0.54
CA PHE A 394 -17.43 9.58 -0.87
C PHE A 394 -18.14 10.08 -2.11
N GLU A 395 -18.36 9.23 -3.11
CA GLU A 395 -19.12 9.57 -4.30
C GLU A 395 -20.33 8.66 -4.50
N ILE A 396 -21.39 9.26 -5.03
CA ILE A 396 -22.62 8.62 -5.48
C ILE A 396 -22.67 8.77 -7.00
N ARG A 397 -22.95 7.68 -7.70
CA ARG A 397 -23.02 7.62 -9.16
C ARG A 397 -24.46 7.72 -9.66
N GLU A 398 -24.63 8.04 -10.94
CA GLU A 398 -25.96 8.16 -11.56
C GLU A 398 -26.73 6.85 -11.58
N ASP A 399 -26.03 5.71 -11.65
CA ASP A 399 -26.62 4.37 -11.56
C ASP A 399 -27.01 3.96 -10.11
N GLY A 400 -26.82 4.86 -9.14
CA GLY A 400 -27.10 4.62 -7.72
C GLY A 400 -25.98 3.89 -6.97
N SER A 401 -24.94 3.41 -7.66
CA SER A 401 -23.77 2.85 -6.99
C SER A 401 -22.95 3.93 -6.29
N SER A 402 -22.06 3.53 -5.39
CA SER A 402 -21.21 4.43 -4.63
C SER A 402 -19.77 3.96 -4.65
N ASN A 403 -18.82 4.89 -4.51
CA ASN A 403 -17.42 4.58 -4.27
C ASN A 403 -16.91 5.36 -3.07
N LEU A 404 -16.02 4.73 -2.31
CA LEU A 404 -15.11 5.48 -1.45
C LEU A 404 -14.02 6.10 -2.34
N LEU A 405 -13.65 7.34 -2.02
CA LEU A 405 -12.47 7.99 -2.58
C LEU A 405 -11.35 7.86 -1.54
N VAL A 406 -10.23 7.27 -1.94
CA VAL A 406 -9.15 6.90 -1.02
C VAL A 406 -7.79 7.35 -1.52
N PHE A 407 -6.92 7.64 -0.56
CA PHE A 407 -5.49 7.59 -0.73
C PHE A 407 -4.97 6.23 -0.27
N ASP A 408 -4.28 5.55 -1.15
CA ASP A 408 -3.68 4.24 -0.90
C ASP A 408 -2.16 4.39 -0.84
N PRO A 409 -1.54 4.21 0.33
CA PRO A 409 -0.12 4.48 0.50
C PRO A 409 0.79 3.52 -0.29
N MET A 410 0.26 2.43 -0.85
CA MET A 410 1.03 1.50 -1.68
C MET A 410 1.34 2.04 -3.08
N PHE A 411 0.59 3.05 -3.54
CA PHE A 411 0.63 3.57 -4.90
C PHE A 411 1.09 5.02 -4.91
N LYS A 412 1.85 5.38 -5.93
CA LYS A 412 2.39 6.74 -6.07
C LYS A 412 1.37 7.61 -6.79
N THR A 413 1.48 8.93 -6.63
CA THR A 413 0.76 9.83 -7.54
C THR A 413 1.33 9.63 -8.94
N SER A 414 0.49 9.28 -9.91
CA SER A 414 0.97 9.09 -11.29
C SER A 414 1.43 10.41 -11.90
N PRO A 415 2.38 10.43 -12.85
CA PRO A 415 2.81 11.67 -13.50
C PRO A 415 1.68 12.41 -14.22
N ALA A 416 0.63 11.72 -14.67
CA ALA A 416 -0.56 12.38 -15.20
C ALA A 416 -1.30 13.18 -14.14
N MET A 417 -1.46 12.63 -12.93
CA MET A 417 -2.01 13.36 -11.80
C MET A 417 -1.11 14.51 -11.37
N GLU A 418 0.23 14.33 -11.37
CA GLU A 418 1.18 15.38 -11.01
C GLU A 418 1.07 16.60 -11.95
N ARG A 419 0.92 16.39 -13.25
CA ARG A 419 0.74 17.49 -14.23
C ARG A 419 -0.50 18.33 -13.94
N LEU A 420 -1.57 17.72 -13.43
CA LEU A 420 -2.82 18.40 -13.12
C LEU A 420 -2.74 19.28 -11.85
N LEU A 421 -1.72 19.11 -11.01
CA LEU A 421 -1.54 19.88 -9.77
C LEU A 421 -1.16 21.35 -10.04
N GLY A 422 -0.44 21.61 -11.14
CA GLY A 422 -0.01 22.96 -11.52
C GLY A 422 -1.05 23.68 -12.36
N THR A 423 -1.26 23.16 -13.57
CA THR A 423 -2.26 23.69 -14.50
C THR A 423 -3.24 22.58 -14.81
N PHE A 424 -4.46 22.73 -14.31
CA PHE A 424 -5.49 21.74 -14.58
C PHE A 424 -5.92 21.85 -16.04
N VAL A 425 -5.58 20.84 -16.83
CA VAL A 425 -6.06 20.64 -18.20
C VAL A 425 -7.04 19.49 -18.16
N LYS A 426 -8.26 19.72 -18.68
CA LYS A 426 -9.30 18.68 -18.73
C LYS A 426 -8.75 17.44 -19.46
N PRO A 427 -8.62 16.28 -18.81
CA PRO A 427 -8.25 15.05 -19.50
C PRO A 427 -9.38 14.59 -20.41
N SER A 428 -9.02 13.82 -21.44
CA SER A 428 -9.95 13.16 -22.36
C SER A 428 -10.85 12.16 -21.62
N ASP A 429 -10.27 11.39 -20.70
CA ASP A 429 -10.97 10.41 -19.86
C ASP A 429 -10.65 10.61 -18.36
N PRO A 430 -11.46 11.40 -17.63
CA PRO A 430 -11.31 11.57 -16.18
C PRO A 430 -11.45 10.26 -15.40
N THR A 431 -12.24 9.30 -15.89
CA THR A 431 -12.56 8.04 -15.19
C THR A 431 -11.31 7.17 -15.03
N ARG A 432 -10.46 7.17 -16.06
CA ARG A 432 -9.17 6.48 -16.08
C ARG A 432 -8.26 6.93 -14.94
N LEU A 433 -8.15 8.24 -14.73
CA LEU A 433 -7.34 8.82 -13.64
C LEU A 433 -7.97 8.59 -12.26
N LEU A 434 -9.29 8.62 -12.17
CA LEU A 434 -10.02 8.37 -10.92
C LEU A 434 -9.98 6.91 -10.47
N LYS A 435 -9.73 5.96 -11.39
CA LYS A 435 -9.76 4.51 -11.09
C LYS A 435 -8.86 4.12 -9.92
N ALA A 436 -7.64 4.66 -9.85
CA ALA A 436 -6.69 4.37 -8.77
C ALA A 436 -7.18 4.83 -7.39
N TYR A 437 -8.03 5.86 -7.36
CA TYR A 437 -8.53 6.50 -6.13
C TYR A 437 -9.92 6.03 -5.71
N ARG A 438 -10.60 5.21 -6.53
CA ARG A 438 -11.94 4.69 -6.22
C ARG A 438 -11.87 3.29 -5.60
N ARG A 439 -12.67 3.05 -4.57
CA ARG A 439 -12.96 1.72 -4.03
C ARG A 439 -14.47 1.52 -4.01
N GLY A 440 -14.95 0.68 -4.93
CA GLY A 440 -16.37 0.35 -5.06
C GLY A 440 -16.73 -1.00 -4.46
N THR A 441 -18.00 -1.37 -4.60
CA THR A 441 -18.57 -2.62 -4.07
C THR A 441 -17.79 -3.87 -4.50
N PRO A 442 -17.32 -4.02 -5.77
CA PRO A 442 -16.55 -5.19 -6.17
C PRO A 442 -15.26 -5.41 -5.37
N TYR A 443 -14.63 -4.31 -4.91
CA TYR A 443 -13.46 -4.37 -4.04
C TYR A 443 -13.87 -4.64 -2.60
N LEU A 444 -14.81 -3.85 -2.06
CA LEU A 444 -15.15 -3.86 -0.64
C LEU A 444 -15.86 -5.15 -0.21
N GLN A 445 -16.67 -5.77 -1.06
CA GLN A 445 -17.43 -6.97 -0.69
C GLN A 445 -16.58 -8.21 -0.35
N LYS A 446 -15.28 -8.16 -0.63
CA LYS A 446 -14.33 -9.22 -0.31
C LYS A 446 -14.07 -9.32 1.20
N TYR A 447 -14.34 -8.26 1.95
CA TYR A 447 -14.05 -8.17 3.38
C TYR A 447 -15.33 -8.21 4.21
N LYS A 448 -15.21 -8.79 5.41
CA LYS A 448 -16.32 -8.99 6.35
C LYS A 448 -16.31 -8.05 7.54
N ILE A 449 -15.18 -7.39 7.76
CA ILE A 449 -14.95 -6.46 8.85
C ILE A 449 -14.14 -5.30 8.30
N PHE A 450 -14.58 -4.09 8.66
CA PHE A 450 -13.87 -2.86 8.44
C PHE A 450 -13.68 -2.15 9.77
N GLU A 451 -12.62 -1.36 9.88
CA GLU A 451 -12.45 -0.46 11.01
C GLU A 451 -12.13 0.94 10.50
N LEU A 452 -12.66 1.93 11.20
CA LEU A 452 -12.49 3.34 10.90
C LEU A 452 -11.95 4.07 12.12
N LEU A 453 -11.07 5.05 11.90
CA LEU A 453 -10.71 6.06 12.89
C LEU A 453 -10.95 7.45 12.30
N LYS A 454 -11.81 8.24 12.95
CA LYS A 454 -12.26 9.56 12.50
C LYS A 454 -11.69 10.68 13.34
#